data_AF-A0A950AVL6-F1
#
_entry.id   AF-A0A950AVL6-F1
#
_cell.length_a   1.000
_cell.length_b   1.000
_cell.length_c   1.000
_cell.angle_alpha   90.00
_cell.angle_beta   90.00
_cell.angle_gamma   90.00
#
_symmetry.space_group_name_H-M   'P 1'
#
loop_
_entity.id
_entity.type
_entity.pdbx_description
1 polymer ?
#
loop_
_entity_poly.entity_id
_entity_poly.type
_entity_poly.pdbx_seq_one_letter_code
_entity_poly.pdbx_strand_id
1 'polypeptide(L)' 'DPYSERIDGPTPNGGVYAIAYWIGAGGKRATKDQAEGVEIVEFDSQDRAIHRTYASLKASRPFDAFDHPGSE' A
#
# COMPACT_ATOMS: atom_id res chain seq x y z
N ASP A 1 -11.55 -0.19 11.63
CA ASP A 1 -12.15 0.50 10.46
C ASP A 1 -11.90 -0.41 9.26
N PRO A 2 -12.90 -0.81 8.46
CA PRO A 2 -12.66 -1.70 7.31
C PRO A 2 -11.87 -1.06 6.15
N TYR A 3 -11.72 0.26 6.17
CA TYR A 3 -11.03 1.05 5.16
C TYR A 3 -9.61 1.48 5.59
N SER A 4 -9.17 1.08 6.79
CA SER A 4 -7.82 1.36 7.26
C SER A 4 -7.29 0.35 8.28
N GLU A 5 -5.97 0.21 8.35
CA GLU A 5 -5.29 -0.67 9.28
C GLU A 5 -4.17 0.10 9.97
N ARG A 6 -4.18 0.15 11.31
CA ARG A 6 -3.11 0.76 12.10
C ARG A 6 -2.09 -0.32 12.49
N ILE A 7 -0.82 -0.02 12.31
CA ILE A 7 0.31 -0.86 12.70
C ILE A 7 1.13 -0.06 13.70
N ASP A 8 1.13 -0.49 14.96
CA ASP A 8 1.94 0.11 16.02
C ASP A 8 3.39 -0.37 15.96
N GLY A 9 4.33 0.52 16.27
CA GLY A 9 5.75 0.23 16.28
C GLY A 9 6.57 1.22 15.46
N PRO A 10 7.91 1.19 15.63
CA PRO A 10 8.79 2.08 14.90
C PRO A 10 8.65 1.87 13.39
N THR A 11 8.54 2.97 12.66
CA THR A 11 8.44 2.97 11.19
C THR A 11 9.77 3.40 10.55
N PRO A 12 10.01 3.09 9.26
CA PRO A 12 11.29 3.37 8.60
C PRO A 12 11.72 4.85 8.63
N ASN A 13 10.77 5.79 8.66
CA ASN A 13 11.06 7.22 8.65
C ASN A 13 11.02 7.85 10.07
N GLY A 14 11.09 7.03 11.13
CA GLY A 14 11.18 7.50 12.51
C GLY A 14 9.84 7.78 13.18
N GLY A 15 8.74 7.25 12.63
CA GLY A 15 7.43 7.27 13.26
C GLY A 15 7.30 6.20 14.33
N VAL A 16 6.27 6.32 15.17
CA VAL A 16 5.97 5.37 16.26
C VAL A 16 4.76 4.48 15.95
N TYR A 17 4.02 4.79 14.88
CA TYR A 17 3.04 3.92 14.25
C TYR A 17 2.78 4.37 12.80
N ALA A 18 2.10 3.51 12.02
CA ALA A 18 1.59 3.85 10.70
C ALA A 18 0.11 3.47 10.56
N ILE A 19 -0.58 4.13 9.62
CA ILE A 19 -1.93 3.77 9.18
C ILE A 19 -1.91 3.54 7.68
N ALA A 20 -2.33 2.36 7.25
CA ALA A 20 -2.62 2.04 5.86
C ALA A 20 -4.08 2.41 5.55
N TYR A 21 -4.31 3.27 4.56
CA TYR A 21 -5.62 3.63 4.03
C TYR A 21 -5.83 2.94 2.68
N TRP A 22 -6.92 2.18 2.57
CA TRP A 22 -7.25 1.40 1.39
C TRP A 22 -7.97 2.26 0.35
N ILE A 23 -7.44 2.27 -0.87
CA ILE A 23 -7.91 3.11 -1.97
C ILE A 23 -8.40 2.20 -3.10
N GLY A 24 -9.66 2.34 -3.50
CA GLY A 24 -10.27 1.62 -4.62
C GLY A 24 -10.38 2.48 -5.88
N ALA A 25 -11.25 2.05 -6.78
CA ALA A 25 -11.49 2.68 -8.07
C ALA A 25 -11.74 4.19 -7.96
N GLY A 26 -11.04 4.96 -8.79
CA GLY A 26 -11.19 6.42 -8.85
C GLY A 26 -10.73 7.18 -7.60
N GLY A 27 -9.86 6.58 -6.77
CA GLY A 27 -9.30 7.23 -5.59
C GLY A 27 -10.23 7.24 -4.37
N LYS A 28 -11.33 6.48 -4.40
CA LYS A 28 -12.28 6.41 -3.28
C LYS A 28 -11.77 5.45 -2.21
N ARG A 29 -12.19 5.65 -0.96
CA ARG A 29 -11.98 4.66 0.11
C ARG A 29 -12.63 3.33 -0.31
N ALA A 30 -11.91 2.24 -0.10
CA ALA A 30 -12.39 0.89 -0.37
C ALA A 30 -11.99 -0.04 0.77
N THR A 31 -12.66 -1.18 0.90
CA THR A 31 -12.21 -2.22 1.82
C THR A 31 -10.92 -2.85 1.29
N LYS A 32 -10.14 -3.52 2.16
CA LYS A 32 -8.86 -4.13 1.79
C LYS A 32 -8.96 -5.09 0.59
N ASP A 33 -10.06 -5.84 0.50
CA ASP A 33 -10.36 -6.78 -0.58
C ASP A 33 -10.74 -6.11 -1.92
N GLN A 34 -11.16 -4.84 -1.89
CA GLN A 34 -11.56 -4.05 -3.06
C GLN A 34 -10.54 -2.97 -3.44
N ALA A 35 -9.45 -2.86 -2.69
CA ALA A 35 -8.45 -1.83 -2.87
C ALA A 35 -7.62 -2.06 -4.15
N GLU A 36 -7.51 -1.01 -4.97
CA GLU A 36 -6.59 -0.96 -6.11
C GLU A 36 -5.24 -0.35 -5.72
N GLY A 37 -5.16 0.29 -4.56
CA GLY A 37 -3.97 0.91 -4.01
C GLY A 37 -4.05 1.11 -2.50
N VAL A 38 -2.93 1.55 -1.92
CA VAL A 38 -2.82 1.86 -0.51
C VAL A 38 -2.02 3.14 -0.32
N GLU A 39 -2.46 3.97 0.62
CA GLU A 39 -1.68 5.07 1.18
C GLU A 39 -1.26 4.69 2.59
N ILE A 40 0.04 4.62 2.85
CA ILE A 40 0.59 4.38 4.18
C ILE A 40 1.07 5.71 4.73
N VAL A 41 0.54 6.11 5.88
CA VAL A 41 0.93 7.34 6.58
C VAL A 41 1.64 6.97 7.87
N GLU A 42 2.86 7.44 8.05
CA GLU A 42 3.64 7.27 9.27
C GLU A 42 3.44 8.47 10.20
N PHE A 43 3.33 8.22 11.50
CA PHE A 43 3.06 9.24 12.52
C PHE A 43 4.13 9.27 13.60
N ASP A 44 4.46 10.46 14.09
CA ASP A 44 5.34 10.62 15.25
C ASP A 44 4.59 10.43 16.59
N SER A 45 5.29 10.59 17.71
CA SER A 45 4.72 10.49 19.06
C SER A 45 3.75 11.61 19.44
N GLN A 46 3.57 12.61 18.57
CA GLN A 46 2.63 13.71 18.72
C GLN A 46 1.44 13.58 17.75
N ASP A 47 1.23 12.39 17.16
CA ASP A 47 0.20 12.11 16.16
C ASP A 47 0.29 12.97 14.89
N ARG A 48 1.48 13.47 14.56
CA ARG A 48 1.70 14.22 13.32
C ARG A 48 2.15 13.27 12.22
N ALA A 49 1.52 13.37 11.05
CA ALA A 49 1.97 12.65 9.87
C ALA A 49 3.34 13.17 9.43
N ILE A 50 4.33 12.27 9.35
CA ILE A 50 5.71 12.61 8.99
C ILE A 50 6.13 12.05 7.61
N HIS A 51 5.46 11.01 7.13
CA HIS A 51 5.76 10.40 5.84
C HIS A 51 4.51 9.79 5.21
N ARG A 52 4.44 9.80 3.88
CA ARG A 52 3.37 9.18 3.09
C ARG A 52 3.96 8.33 1.97
N THR A 53 3.56 7.07 1.90
CA THR A 53 3.93 6.14 0.84
C THR A 53 2.69 5.70 0.09
N TYR A 54 2.76 5.68 -1.23
CA TYR A 54 1.66 5.23 -2.09
C TYR A 54 2.10 3.99 -2.87
N ALA A 55 1.24 2.98 -2.91
CA ALA A 55 1.48 1.77 -3.69
C ALA A 55 0.23 1.36 -4.47
N SER A 56 0.45 0.88 -5.70
CA SER A 56 -0.58 0.21 -6.51
C SER A 56 -0.62 -1.27 -6.13
N LEU A 57 -1.82 -1.80 -5.90
CA LEU A 57 -2.05 -3.22 -5.60
C LEU A 57 -2.43 -4.03 -6.85
N LYS A 58 -2.67 -3.36 -8.00
CA LYS A 58 -2.77 -4.08 -9.28
C LYS A 58 -1.48 -4.83 -9.51
N ALA A 59 -1.59 -6.15 -9.67
CA ALA A 59 -0.47 -7.00 -10.04
C ALA A 59 0.23 -6.41 -11.26
N SER A 60 1.44 -5.88 -11.08
CA SER A 60 2.39 -5.80 -12.18
C SER A 60 2.48 -7.21 -12.74
N ARG A 61 2.23 -7.35 -14.05
CA ARG A 61 2.19 -8.64 -14.76
C ARG A 61 3.24 -9.61 -14.21
N PRO A 62 2.95 -10.92 -14.09
CA PRO A 62 3.96 -11.89 -13.71
C PRO A 62 5.18 -11.71 -14.62
N PHE A 63 6.36 -11.73 -14.02
CA PHE A 63 7.66 -11.58 -14.70
C PHE A 63 7.97 -12.75 -15.67
N ASP A 64 7.07 -13.72 -15.79
CA ASP A 64 7.21 -14.93 -16.59
C ASP A 64 6.54 -14.83 -17.98
N ALA A 65 6.92 -13.82 -18.75
CA ALA A 65 6.60 -13.77 -20.19
C ALA A 65 7.85 -13.50 -21.02
N PHE A 66 8.94 -14.23 -20.74
CA PHE A 66 9.89 -14.58 -21.79
C PHE A 66 9.34 -15.82 -22.49
N ASP A 67 8.45 -15.57 -23.44
CA ASP A 67 8.09 -16.51 -24.49
C ASP A 67 9.40 -16.86 -25.22
N HIS A 68 10.02 -17.97 -24.85
CA HIS A 68 11.04 -18.59 -25.67
C HIS A 68 10.28 -19.33 -26.78
N PRO A 69 10.23 -18.83 -28.03
CA PRO A 69 9.84 -19.68 -29.14
C PRO A 69 10.90 -20.79 -29.22
N GLY A 70 10.50 -21.97 -28.74
CA GLY A 70 11.23 -23.20 -28.98
C GLY A 70 11.44 -23.33 -30.47
N SER A 71 12.71 -23.36 -30.86
CA SER A 71 13.20 -23.76 -32.17
C SER A 71 12.66 -25.15 -32.53
N GLU A 72 11.89 -25.23 -33.61
CA GLU A 72 11.85 -26.41 -34.47
C GLU A 72 12.87 -26.28 -35.60
#